data_AF-A0A0F9N672-F1
#
_entry.id   AF-A0A0F9N672-F1
#
_cell.length_a   1.000
_cell.length_b   1.000
_cell.length_c   1.000
_cell.angle_alpha   90.00
_cell.angle_beta   90.00
_cell.angle_gamma   90.00
#
_symmetry.space_group_name_H-M   'P 1'
#
loop_
_entity.id
_entity.type
_entity.pdbx_description
1 polymer ?
#
loop_
_entity_poly.entity_id
_entity_poly.type
_entity_poly.pdbx_seq_one_letter_code
_entity_poly.pdbx_strand_id
1 'polypeptide(L)'
;MLFSFIDNNNVETTNYLNNLNMTYSMLEYSKMVLKKVSFDLKLFCKELEKAISRLMPEEIEELKDWLYQFITDKPELKQSLIYIKA
;
A
#
# COMPACT_ATOMS: atom_id res chain seq x y z
N MET A 1 22.91 12.65 -7.90
CA MET A 1 24.31 12.20 -7.71
C MET A 1 24.26 11.22 -6.54
N LEU A 2 24.27 9.90 -6.63
CA LEU A 2 24.47 8.89 -7.69
C LEU A 2 23.09 8.31 -8.12
N PHE A 3 22.82 7.89 -9.35
CA PHE A 3 23.61 6.97 -10.17
C PHE A 3 23.74 7.44 -11.61
N SER A 4 24.99 7.34 -12.07
CA SER A 4 25.48 7.55 -13.42
C SER A 4 25.02 6.46 -14.39
N PHE A 5 24.65 6.90 -15.59
CA PHE A 5 24.85 6.27 -16.90
C PHE A 5 25.12 4.75 -16.96
N ILE A 6 24.17 4.03 -17.59
CA ILE A 6 24.45 2.85 -18.43
C ILE A 6 23.72 3.06 -19.77
N ASP A 7 24.41 2.68 -20.85
CA ASP A 7 24.27 3.16 -22.23
C ASP A 7 22.98 2.79 -23.01
N ASN A 8 22.50 3.81 -23.74
CA ASN A 8 22.14 3.83 -25.16
C ASN A 8 21.23 2.73 -25.77
N ASN A 9 20.03 2.57 -25.20
CA ASN A 9 18.79 2.22 -25.93
C ASN A 9 17.66 3.21 -25.53
N ASN A 10 17.82 4.45 -25.99
CA ASN A 10 17.26 5.66 -25.37
C ASN A 10 15.78 6.00 -25.73
N VAL A 11 14.97 4.99 -26.07
CA VAL A 11 13.52 5.15 -26.36
C VAL A 11 12.63 4.41 -25.34
N GLU A 12 13.13 3.35 -24.69
CA GLU A 12 12.36 2.47 -23.78
C GLU A 12 12.41 2.87 -22.32
N THR A 13 13.55 3.39 -21.93
CA THR A 13 13.76 4.11 -20.69
C THR A 13 12.70 5.19 -20.50
N THR A 14 12.39 5.98 -21.52
CA THR A 14 11.39 7.07 -21.48
C THR A 14 9.92 6.64 -21.23
N ASN A 15 9.64 5.32 -21.20
CA ASN A 15 8.96 4.57 -20.11
C ASN A 15 8.79 5.12 -18.69
N TYR A 16 9.78 5.90 -18.26
CA TYR A 16 10.36 6.05 -16.90
C TYR A 16 9.45 6.57 -15.80
N LEU A 17 8.26 6.82 -16.25
CA LEU A 17 7.47 7.98 -16.02
C LEU A 17 6.34 7.71 -17.04
N ASN A 18 5.79 6.48 -17.07
CA ASN A 18 4.35 6.21 -17.05
C ASN A 18 3.79 6.55 -15.65
N ASN A 19 4.55 7.25 -14.80
CA ASN A 19 4.55 8.71 -14.58
C ASN A 19 3.57 9.03 -13.48
N LEU A 20 4.10 8.87 -12.26
CA LEU A 20 3.35 8.57 -11.07
C LEU A 20 2.56 7.26 -11.25
N ASN A 21 2.17 6.61 -10.18
CA ASN A 21 1.00 5.75 -10.20
C ASN A 21 -0.29 6.55 -10.54
N MET A 22 -0.35 7.46 -11.53
CA MET A 22 -1.41 8.50 -11.56
C MET A 22 -1.66 9.09 -10.15
N THR A 23 -0.61 9.57 -9.46
CA THR A 23 -0.63 10.06 -8.05
C THR A 23 -1.14 9.07 -6.96
N TYR A 24 -0.45 7.94 -6.69
CA TYR A 24 -0.84 6.85 -5.76
C TYR A 24 -2.22 6.22 -6.07
N SER A 25 -2.24 4.94 -6.51
CA SER A 25 -3.50 4.17 -6.49
C SER A 25 -4.11 4.23 -5.09
N MET A 26 -5.44 4.14 -4.99
CA MET A 26 -6.09 4.18 -3.69
C MET A 26 -5.55 3.08 -2.78
N LEU A 27 -5.14 1.94 -3.35
CA LEU A 27 -4.46 0.88 -2.63
C LEU A 27 -3.12 1.31 -2.07
N GLU A 28 -2.22 1.86 -2.88
CA GLU A 28 -0.89 2.27 -2.40
C GLU A 28 -0.98 3.46 -1.42
N TYR A 29 -1.94 4.37 -1.63
CA TYR A 29 -2.24 5.44 -0.66
C TYR A 29 -2.69 4.85 0.67
N SER A 30 -3.61 3.88 0.65
CA SER A 30 -4.09 3.17 1.83
C SER A 30 -2.95 2.47 2.56
N LYS A 31 -2.11 1.70 1.84
CA LYS A 31 -0.93 1.04 2.42
C LYS A 31 0.04 2.06 3.05
N MET A 32 0.27 3.21 2.42
CA MET A 32 1.12 4.27 2.97
C MET A 32 0.53 4.85 4.28
N VAL A 33 -0.78 5.16 4.29
CA VAL A 33 -1.45 5.68 5.50
C VAL A 33 -1.40 4.65 6.61
N LEU A 34 -1.76 3.40 6.33
CA LEU A 34 -1.72 2.29 7.29
C LEU A 34 -0.33 2.09 7.89
N LYS A 35 0.73 2.15 7.08
CA LYS A 35 2.13 2.13 7.59
C LYS A 35 2.44 3.31 8.50
N LYS A 36 1.97 4.51 8.16
CA LYS A 36 2.23 5.72 8.97
C LYS A 36 1.51 5.68 10.31
N VAL A 37 0.30 5.13 10.36
CA VAL A 37 -0.51 5.07 11.58
C VAL A 37 -0.36 3.76 12.36
N SER A 38 0.53 2.85 11.92
CA SER A 38 0.71 1.52 12.52
C SER A 38 1.21 1.54 13.96
N PHE A 39 1.59 2.71 14.50
CA PHE A 39 1.97 2.90 15.89
C PHE A 39 0.76 2.98 16.84
N ASP A 40 -0.46 3.17 16.34
CA ASP A 40 -1.68 3.28 17.13
C ASP A 40 -2.77 2.36 16.54
N LEU A 41 -3.13 1.31 17.29
CA LEU A 41 -4.13 0.33 16.87
C LEU A 41 -5.49 0.97 16.53
N LYS A 42 -5.95 1.92 17.34
CA LYS A 42 -7.28 2.53 17.16
C LYS A 42 -7.31 3.40 15.90
N LEU A 43 -6.23 4.14 15.64
CA LEU A 43 -6.10 4.92 14.42
C LEU A 43 -5.93 4.00 13.19
N PHE A 44 -5.15 2.92 13.33
CA PHE A 44 -4.97 1.92 12.28
C PHE A 44 -6.29 1.29 11.85
N CYS A 45 -7.11 0.80 12.78
CA CYS A 45 -8.42 0.23 12.47
C CYS A 45 -9.32 1.22 11.72
N LYS A 46 -9.33 2.50 12.14
CA LYS A 46 -10.12 3.55 11.47
C LYS A 46 -9.68 3.79 10.03
N GLU A 47 -8.37 3.81 9.76
CA GLU A 47 -7.87 3.99 8.39
C GLU A 47 -8.04 2.72 7.54
N LEU A 48 -8.02 1.53 8.16
CA LEU A 48 -8.31 0.26 7.48
C LEU A 48 -9.77 0.19 7.01
N GLU A 49 -10.73 0.56 7.86
CA GLU A 49 -12.15 0.66 7.47
C GLU A 49 -12.36 1.64 6.30
N LYS A 50 -11.66 2.78 6.31
CA LYS A 50 -11.68 3.76 5.21
C LYS A 50 -11.09 3.21 3.92
N ALA A 51 -10.02 2.42 4.01
CA ALA A 51 -9.43 1.77 2.85
C ALA A 51 -10.43 0.78 2.23
N ILE A 52 -10.99 -0.13 3.03
CA ILE A 52 -11.93 -1.16 2.56
C ILE A 52 -13.17 -0.54 1.91
N SER A 53 -13.68 0.58 2.43
CA SER A 53 -14.85 1.26 1.85
C SER A 53 -14.57 2.04 0.57
N ARG A 54 -13.30 2.33 0.25
CA ARG A 54 -12.89 3.14 -0.91
C ARG A 54 -12.35 2.31 -2.08
N LEU A 55 -11.73 1.17 -1.78
CA LEU A 55 -11.04 0.34 -2.75
C LEU A 55 -12.00 -0.47 -3.62
N MET A 56 -11.55 -0.78 -4.83
CA MET A 56 -12.25 -1.74 -5.69
C MET A 56 -12.11 -3.17 -5.11
N PRO A 57 -13.04 -4.09 -5.40
CA PRO A 57 -12.99 -5.46 -4.88
C PRO A 57 -11.65 -6.15 -5.09
N GLU A 58 -11.04 -5.99 -6.26
CA GLU A 58 -9.74 -6.59 -6.59
C GLU A 58 -8.60 -5.98 -5.75
N GLU A 59 -8.66 -4.67 -5.49
CA GLU A 59 -7.71 -3.98 -4.61
C GLU A 59 -7.88 -4.38 -3.14
N ILE A 60 -9.11 -4.71 -2.71
CA ILE A 60 -9.38 -5.21 -1.35
C ILE A 60 -8.69 -6.56 -1.14
N GLU A 61 -8.79 -7.49 -2.10
CA GLU A 61 -8.11 -8.78 -2.00
C GLU A 61 -6.60 -8.61 -1.91
N GLU A 62 -6.01 -7.72 -2.73
CA GLU A 62 -4.58 -7.41 -2.62
C GLU A 62 -4.22 -6.75 -1.28
N LEU A 63 -5.08 -5.87 -0.74
CA LEU A 63 -4.90 -5.27 0.57
C LEU A 63 -4.90 -6.34 1.68
N LYS A 64 -5.77 -7.35 1.60
CA LYS A 64 -5.85 -8.44 2.59
C LYS A 64 -4.54 -9.22 2.66
N ASP A 65 -4.03 -9.66 1.51
CA ASP A 65 -2.78 -10.40 1.41
C ASP A 65 -1.61 -9.57 1.96
N TRP A 66 -1.54 -8.30 1.58
CA TRP A 66 -0.54 -7.39 2.12
C TRP A 66 -0.67 -7.22 3.63
N LEU A 67 -1.89 -7.07 4.16
CA LEU A 67 -2.13 -6.87 5.59
C LEU A 67 -1.68 -8.07 6.42
N TYR A 68 -1.98 -9.30 5.97
CA TYR A 68 -1.54 -10.52 6.65
C TYR A 68 -0.02 -10.58 6.81
N GLN A 69 0.73 -10.19 5.77
CA GLN A 69 2.18 -10.10 5.83
C GLN A 69 2.64 -8.96 6.75
N PHE A 70 2.04 -7.77 6.60
CA PHE A 70 2.47 -6.56 7.29
C PHE A 70 2.35 -6.63 8.82
N ILE A 71 1.38 -7.39 9.35
CA ILE A 71 1.14 -7.51 10.79
C ILE A 71 1.79 -8.73 11.43
N THR A 72 2.50 -9.57 10.66
CA THR A 72 3.12 -10.80 11.18
C THR A 72 4.10 -10.51 12.33
N ASP A 73 4.82 -9.39 12.23
CA ASP A 73 5.77 -8.88 13.23
C ASP A 73 5.17 -7.82 14.18
N LYS A 74 3.84 -7.55 14.10
CA LYS A 74 3.12 -6.52 14.89
C LYS A 74 1.92 -7.14 15.61
N PRO A 75 2.14 -7.91 16.69
CA PRO A 75 1.06 -8.59 17.40
C PRO A 75 -0.04 -7.64 17.90
N GLU A 76 0.30 -6.40 18.21
CA GLU A 76 -0.61 -5.33 18.61
C GLU A 76 -1.66 -4.99 17.54
N LEU A 77 -1.36 -5.23 16.26
CA LEU A 77 -2.30 -4.95 15.15
C LEU A 77 -3.21 -6.12 14.79
N LYS A 78 -3.03 -7.31 15.38
CA LYS A 78 -3.81 -8.52 15.02
C LYS A 78 -5.32 -8.37 15.16
N GLN A 79 -5.79 -7.50 16.09
CA GLN A 79 -7.21 -7.23 16.26
C GLN A 79 -7.85 -6.56 15.04
N SER A 80 -7.06 -5.87 14.20
CA SER A 80 -7.56 -5.24 12.96
C SER A 80 -8.04 -6.26 11.91
N LEU A 81 -7.68 -7.55 12.04
CA LEU A 81 -8.13 -8.59 11.11
C LEU A 81 -9.64 -8.80 11.09
N ILE A 82 -10.38 -8.35 12.12
CA ILE A 82 -11.85 -8.44 12.14
C ILE A 82 -12.50 -7.72 10.95
N TYR A 83 -11.82 -6.71 10.39
CA TYR A 83 -12.35 -5.90 9.30
C TYR A 83 -12.22 -6.56 7.92
N ILE A 84 -11.41 -7.61 7.80
CA ILE A 84 -11.18 -8.30 6.53
C ILE A 84 -11.64 -9.76 6.52
N LYS A 85 -12.20 -10.25 7.63
CA LYS A 85 -12.82 -11.57 7.73
C LYS A 85 -14.27 -11.50 7.26
N ALA A 86 -14.49 -11.72 5.96
CA ALA A 86 -15.79 -12.02 5.36
C ALA A 86 -15.60 -13.14 4.33
#